data_AF-A0A539DQY9-F1
#
_entry.id   AF-A0A539DQY9-F1
#
_cell.length_a   1.000
_cell.length_b   1.000
_cell.length_c   1.000
_cell.angle_alpha   90.00
_cell.angle_beta   90.00
_cell.angle_gamma   90.00
#
_symmetry.space_group_name_H-M   'P 1'
#
loop_
_entity.id
_entity.type
_entity.pdbx_description
1 polymer ?
#
loop_
_entity_poly.entity_id
_entity_poly.type
_entity_poly.pdbx_seq_one_letter_code
_entity_poly.pdbx_strand_id
1 'polypeptide(L)'
;MSLLVVAAALLPAITRPWIRLRADSWFHAAVVFEIERGGIPPQDPYFAGLPLQYMWFFHWIMAGIRKVVAVTPFDLMVIVNGLALMTLIMASADLAAWLARRQGESPGRAATLAAVVVPLGLGVLFWLVMPIRALRALGGQHGGMSELVELFRLTPLDIPTARAFLSDFGSVPFFLNKFMVGTAYGLALTGLVIYLGALVRFIERPRLTPLLVAAPALFLSLMFHPVVGLTMVAVSGL
;
A
#
# COMPACT_ATOMS: atom_id res chain seq x y z
N MET A 1 5.85 -8.59 -17.06
CA MET A 1 5.21 -7.27 -16.85
C MET A 1 5.24 -6.86 -15.38
N SER A 2 4.75 -7.69 -14.45
CA SER A 2 4.66 -7.34 -13.01
C SER A 2 5.99 -6.92 -12.39
N LEU A 3 7.09 -7.62 -12.69
CA LEU A 3 8.43 -7.24 -12.21
C LEU A 3 8.88 -5.86 -12.69
N LEU A 4 8.57 -5.49 -13.94
CA LEU A 4 8.93 -4.17 -14.47
C LEU A 4 8.13 -3.06 -13.79
N VAL A 5 6.83 -3.27 -13.54
CA VAL A 5 5.98 -2.31 -12.82
C VAL A 5 6.46 -2.14 -11.39
N VAL A 6 6.77 -3.23 -10.69
CA VAL A 6 7.30 -3.20 -9.33
C VAL A 6 8.67 -2.52 -9.30
N ALA A 7 9.58 -2.87 -10.21
CA ALA A 7 10.88 -2.23 -10.31
C ALA A 7 10.73 -0.72 -10.56
N ALA A 8 9.87 -0.31 -11.51
CA ALA A 8 9.61 1.10 -11.78
C ALA A 8 9.01 1.84 -10.57
N ALA A 9 8.11 1.19 -9.83
CA ALA A 9 7.48 1.76 -8.64
C ALA A 9 8.46 1.93 -7.46
N LEU A 10 9.37 0.97 -7.28
CA LEU A 10 10.32 0.96 -6.16
C LEU A 10 11.63 1.66 -6.47
N LEU A 11 11.99 1.84 -7.75
CA LEU A 11 13.25 2.46 -8.17
C LEU A 11 13.50 3.80 -7.45
N PRO A 12 12.51 4.70 -7.28
CA PRO A 12 12.74 5.94 -6.53
C PRO A 12 13.07 5.66 -5.05
N ALA A 13 12.35 4.77 -4.38
CA ALA A 13 12.58 4.43 -2.97
C ALA A 13 13.93 3.73 -2.72
N ILE A 14 14.39 2.94 -3.69
CA ILE A 14 15.69 2.25 -3.66
C ILE A 14 16.83 3.24 -3.87
N THR A 15 16.71 4.10 -4.89
CA THR A 15 17.79 5.03 -5.28
C THR A 15 17.86 6.29 -4.44
N ARG A 16 16.79 6.64 -3.71
CA ARG A 16 16.71 7.87 -2.90
C ARG A 16 16.22 7.56 -1.48
N PRO A 17 17.11 7.58 -0.47
CA PRO A 17 16.74 7.30 0.92
C PRO A 17 15.60 8.15 1.46
N TRP A 18 15.55 9.43 1.10
CA TRP A 18 14.50 10.34 1.58
C TRP A 18 13.08 9.96 1.11
N ILE A 19 12.94 9.17 0.04
CA ILE A 19 11.63 8.69 -0.41
C ILE A 19 11.07 7.62 0.54
N ARG A 20 11.93 6.82 1.16
CA ARG A 20 11.55 5.81 2.15
C ARG A 20 11.40 6.39 3.56
N LEU A 21 12.12 7.47 3.89
CA LEU A 21 12.06 8.21 5.15
C LEU A 21 11.07 9.40 5.11
N ARG A 22 9.79 9.18 4.74
CA ARG A 22 8.78 10.25 4.72
C ARG A 22 7.38 9.77 5.09
N ALA A 23 6.48 10.73 5.35
CA ALA A 23 5.09 10.50 5.71
C ALA A 23 4.98 9.43 6.83
N ASP A 24 4.00 8.54 6.73
CA ASP A 24 3.69 7.52 7.73
C ASP A 24 4.86 6.56 8.02
N SER A 25 5.85 6.43 7.12
CA SER A 25 7.02 5.55 7.34
C SER A 25 7.74 5.86 8.66
N TRP A 26 7.79 7.14 9.09
CA TRP A 26 8.44 7.53 10.34
C TRP A 26 7.74 6.93 11.56
N PHE A 27 6.42 7.08 11.60
CA PHE A 27 5.60 6.48 12.64
C PHE A 27 5.73 4.96 12.65
N HIS A 28 5.62 4.31 11.47
CA HIS A 28 5.76 2.86 11.38
C HIS A 28 7.15 2.38 11.81
N ALA A 29 8.22 3.06 11.41
CA ALA A 29 9.58 2.70 11.85
C ALA A 29 9.74 2.87 13.37
N ALA A 30 9.20 3.94 13.95
CA ALA A 30 9.27 4.18 15.38
C ALA A 30 8.55 3.08 16.19
N VAL A 31 7.36 2.64 15.75
CA VAL A 31 6.67 1.51 16.39
C VAL A 31 7.49 0.21 16.30
N VAL A 32 8.17 -0.06 15.18
CA VAL A 32 9.08 -1.22 15.08
C VAL A 32 10.20 -1.14 16.11
N PHE A 33 10.84 0.02 16.27
CA PHE A 33 11.87 0.23 17.28
C PHE A 33 11.33 0.10 18.70
N GLU A 34 10.12 0.57 18.98
CA GLU A 34 9.46 0.41 20.29
C GLU A 34 9.23 -1.07 20.62
N ILE A 35 8.81 -1.88 19.64
CA ILE A 35 8.66 -3.33 19.82
C ILE A 35 10.02 -3.99 20.12
N GLU A 36 11.09 -3.58 19.42
CA GLU A 36 12.42 -4.12 19.65
C GLU A 36 12.99 -3.74 21.02
N ARG A 37 12.67 -2.53 21.49
CA ARG A 37 13.15 -1.97 22.77
C ARG A 37 12.38 -2.52 23.97
N GLY A 38 11.05 -2.59 23.88
CA GLY A 38 10.16 -2.81 25.02
C GLY A 38 9.20 -3.99 24.89
N GLY A 39 9.17 -4.67 23.74
CA GLY A 39 8.28 -5.79 23.49
C GLY A 39 6.85 -5.38 23.09
N ILE A 40 5.87 -6.23 23.41
CA ILE A 40 4.46 -6.04 23.07
C ILE A 40 3.59 -5.96 24.33
N PRO A 41 2.56 -5.09 24.36
CA PRO A 41 2.24 -4.08 23.36
C PRO A 41 3.28 -2.94 23.34
N PRO A 42 3.59 -2.34 22.18
CA PRO A 42 4.52 -1.21 22.12
C PRO A 42 3.92 0.05 22.76
N GLN A 43 4.78 0.95 23.23
CA GLN A 43 4.34 2.29 23.60
C GLN A 43 4.04 3.12 22.34
N ASP A 44 3.18 4.11 22.50
CA ASP A 44 2.93 5.09 21.46
C ASP A 44 4.19 5.96 21.25
N PRO A 45 4.78 6.00 20.04
CA PRO A 45 5.99 6.78 19.78
C PRO A 45 5.84 8.28 20.06
N TYR A 46 4.61 8.81 20.08
CA TYR A 46 4.33 10.21 20.36
C TYR A 46 4.08 10.50 21.84
N PHE A 47 3.76 9.48 22.65
CA PHE A 47 3.33 9.67 24.04
C PHE A 47 4.01 8.69 24.99
N ALA A 48 4.95 9.20 25.79
CA ALA A 48 5.66 8.41 26.78
C ALA A 48 4.71 7.78 27.80
N GLY A 49 4.88 6.47 28.05
CA GLY A 49 4.11 5.72 29.05
C GLY A 49 2.71 5.29 28.62
N LEU A 50 2.25 5.67 27.42
CA LEU A 50 0.97 5.20 26.89
C LEU A 50 1.16 4.00 25.97
N PRO A 51 0.33 2.95 26.08
CA PRO A 51 0.32 1.87 25.10
C PRO A 51 -0.23 2.37 23.76
N LEU A 52 0.37 1.92 22.66
CA LEU A 52 -0.03 2.29 21.31
C LEU A 52 -1.50 1.90 21.03
N GLN A 53 -2.35 2.88 20.71
CA GLN A 53 -3.76 2.68 20.36
C GLN A 53 -3.99 2.40 18.86
N TYR A 54 -2.93 2.03 18.16
CA TYR A 54 -2.89 1.74 16.73
C TYR A 54 -2.57 0.26 16.50
N MET A 55 -2.97 -0.30 15.36
CA MET A 55 -2.66 -1.69 15.02
C MET A 55 -1.15 -1.92 14.87
N TRP A 56 -0.61 -2.90 15.59
CA TRP A 56 0.84 -3.14 15.65
C TRP A 56 1.29 -4.52 15.14
N PHE A 57 0.36 -5.35 14.64
CA PHE A 57 0.68 -6.69 14.16
C PHE A 57 1.68 -6.68 12.99
N PHE A 58 1.50 -5.77 12.04
CA PHE A 58 2.46 -5.56 10.95
C PHE A 58 3.86 -5.24 11.47
N HIS A 59 3.97 -4.33 12.43
CA HIS A 59 5.23 -3.89 13.01
C HIS A 59 5.91 -5.00 13.81
N TRP A 60 5.13 -5.83 14.50
CA TRP A 60 5.63 -7.00 15.20
C TRP A 60 6.28 -8.01 14.25
N ILE A 61 5.68 -8.26 13.08
CA ILE A 61 6.31 -9.08 12.03
C ILE A 61 7.61 -8.44 11.55
N MET A 62 7.62 -7.12 11.30
CA MET A 62 8.83 -6.42 10.85
C MET A 62 9.96 -6.54 11.89
N ALA A 63 9.67 -6.31 13.17
CA ALA A 63 10.62 -6.48 14.27
C ALA A 63 11.13 -7.94 14.35
N GLY A 64 10.25 -8.92 14.15
CA GLY A 64 10.62 -10.34 14.10
C GLY A 64 11.62 -10.66 12.99
N ILE A 65 11.37 -10.18 11.75
CA ILE A 65 12.28 -10.38 10.61
C ILE A 65 13.64 -9.72 10.86
N ARG A 66 13.66 -8.54 11.49
CA ARG A 66 14.91 -7.81 11.80
C ARG A 66 15.80 -8.50 12.82
N LYS A 67 15.29 -9.49 13.58
CA LYS A 67 16.13 -10.34 14.44
C LYS A 67 17.10 -11.21 13.64
N VAL A 68 16.81 -11.49 12.36
CA VAL A 68 17.63 -12.35 11.50
C VAL A 68 18.15 -11.63 10.26
N VAL A 69 17.66 -10.43 9.94
CA VAL A 69 18.11 -9.62 8.81
C VAL A 69 18.59 -8.25 9.28
N ALA A 70 19.84 -7.90 8.97
CA ALA A 70 20.46 -6.61 9.32
C ALA A 70 20.06 -5.48 8.35
N VAL A 71 18.78 -5.11 8.35
CA VAL A 71 18.24 -3.98 7.57
C VAL A 71 17.49 -2.99 8.47
N THR A 72 17.36 -1.73 8.03
CA THR A 72 16.54 -0.75 8.75
C THR A 72 15.04 -1.07 8.57
N PRO A 73 14.15 -0.62 9.49
CA PRO A 73 12.70 -0.76 9.29
C PRO A 73 12.23 -0.12 7.98
N PHE A 74 12.82 1.02 7.61
CA PHE A 74 12.50 1.73 6.38
C PHE A 74 12.76 0.87 5.14
N ASP A 75 13.95 0.26 5.06
CA ASP A 75 14.32 -0.59 3.92
C ASP A 75 13.44 -1.86 3.88
N LEU A 76 13.22 -2.48 5.04
CA LEU A 76 12.39 -3.69 5.13
C LEU A 76 10.95 -3.43 4.67
N MET A 77 10.34 -2.32 5.11
CA MET A 77 8.97 -1.99 4.71
C MET A 77 8.86 -1.71 3.21
N VAL A 78 9.86 -1.08 2.58
CA VAL A 78 9.90 -0.89 1.12
C VAL A 78 9.95 -2.23 0.40
N ILE A 79 10.78 -3.16 0.88
CA ILE A 79 10.87 -4.51 0.31
C ILE A 79 9.53 -5.23 0.41
N VAL A 80 8.92 -5.23 1.60
CA VAL A 80 7.63 -5.87 1.87
C VAL A 80 6.50 -5.26 1.04
N ASN A 81 6.46 -3.93 0.90
CA ASN A 81 5.51 -3.26 0.02
C ASN A 81 5.73 -3.60 -1.46
N GLY A 82 6.99 -3.78 -1.88
CA GLY A 82 7.33 -4.24 -3.21
C GLY A 82 6.76 -5.62 -3.51
N LEU A 83 6.90 -6.54 -2.56
CA LEU A 83 6.31 -7.88 -2.62
C LEU A 83 4.78 -7.78 -2.62
N ALA A 84 4.19 -6.95 -1.76
CA ALA A 84 2.75 -6.72 -1.73
C ALA A 84 2.24 -6.21 -3.09
N LEU A 85 2.92 -5.24 -3.70
CA LEU A 85 2.58 -4.71 -5.02
C LEU A 85 2.65 -5.81 -6.10
N MET A 86 3.71 -6.62 -6.10
CA MET A 86 3.85 -7.75 -7.01
C MET A 86 2.66 -8.71 -6.88
N THR A 87 2.36 -9.14 -5.64
CA THR A 87 1.28 -10.07 -5.36
C THR A 87 -0.08 -9.48 -5.69
N LEU A 88 -0.31 -8.19 -5.42
CA LEU A 88 -1.52 -7.48 -5.80
C LEU A 88 -1.72 -7.48 -7.32
N ILE A 89 -0.67 -7.17 -8.08
CA ILE A 89 -0.71 -7.19 -9.55
C ILE A 89 -1.09 -8.59 -10.04
N MET A 90 -0.43 -9.62 -9.52
CA MET A 90 -0.68 -11.01 -9.90
C MET A 90 -2.10 -11.46 -9.54
N ALA A 91 -2.55 -11.20 -8.31
CA ALA A 91 -3.88 -11.57 -7.83
C ALA A 91 -4.99 -10.84 -8.60
N SER A 92 -4.80 -9.56 -8.89
CA SER A 92 -5.76 -8.76 -9.66
C SER A 92 -5.84 -9.24 -11.11
N ALA A 93 -4.69 -9.54 -11.73
CA ALA A 93 -4.63 -10.06 -13.09
C ALA A 93 -5.30 -11.43 -13.21
N ASP A 94 -5.06 -12.33 -12.24
CA ASP A 94 -5.69 -13.65 -12.19
C ASP A 94 -7.21 -13.55 -12.01
N LEU A 95 -7.68 -12.73 -11.06
CA LEU A 95 -9.11 -12.50 -10.84
C LEU A 95 -9.79 -11.91 -12.09
N ALA A 96 -9.19 -10.90 -12.71
CA ALA A 96 -9.73 -10.29 -13.92
C ALA A 96 -9.74 -11.26 -15.11
N ALA A 97 -8.68 -12.04 -15.31
CA ALA A 97 -8.63 -13.07 -16.35
C ALA A 97 -9.73 -14.13 -16.15
N TRP A 98 -9.97 -14.52 -14.89
CA TRP A 98 -11.01 -15.47 -14.55
C TRP A 98 -12.41 -14.89 -14.85
N LEU A 99 -12.67 -13.64 -14.50
CA LEU A 99 -13.96 -12.97 -14.77
C LEU A 99 -14.20 -12.82 -16.27
N ALA A 100 -13.19 -12.37 -17.02
CA ALA A 100 -13.27 -12.21 -18.47
C ALA A 100 -13.57 -13.54 -19.19
N ARG A 101 -12.93 -14.65 -18.77
CA ARG A 101 -13.24 -15.99 -19.33
C ARG A 101 -14.71 -16.35 -19.21
N ARG A 102 -15.39 -15.93 -18.15
CA ARG A 102 -16.81 -16.21 -17.93
C ARG A 102 -17.73 -15.36 -18.78
N GLN A 103 -17.30 -14.13 -19.08
CA GLN A 103 -18.06 -13.19 -19.90
C GLN A 103 -17.81 -13.40 -21.40
N GLY A 104 -16.98 -14.39 -21.78
CA GLY A 104 -16.57 -14.59 -23.18
C GLY A 104 -15.62 -13.51 -23.69
N GLU A 105 -15.01 -12.74 -22.78
CA GLU A 105 -14.06 -11.67 -23.10
C GLU A 105 -12.61 -12.18 -23.14
N SER A 106 -11.72 -11.36 -23.70
CA SER A 106 -10.28 -11.67 -23.80
C SER A 106 -9.60 -11.67 -22.42
N PRO A 107 -9.18 -12.84 -21.88
CA PRO A 107 -8.61 -12.92 -20.54
C PRO A 107 -7.26 -12.21 -20.43
N GLY A 108 -6.46 -12.25 -21.50
CA GLY A 108 -5.16 -11.58 -21.56
C GLY A 108 -5.27 -10.06 -21.51
N ARG A 109 -6.28 -9.48 -22.18
CA ARG A 109 -6.57 -8.04 -22.10
C ARG A 109 -7.02 -7.64 -20.70
N ALA A 110 -7.96 -8.38 -20.11
CA ALA A 110 -8.47 -8.12 -18.76
C ALA A 110 -7.36 -8.22 -17.70
N ALA A 111 -6.52 -9.26 -17.77
CA ALA A 111 -5.36 -9.44 -16.90
C ALA A 111 -4.40 -8.25 -16.99
N THR A 112 -4.09 -7.82 -18.22
CA THR A 112 -3.15 -6.72 -18.48
C THR A 112 -3.70 -5.39 -17.96
N LEU A 113 -4.98 -5.11 -18.21
CA LEU A 113 -5.64 -3.91 -17.70
C LEU A 113 -5.68 -3.91 -16.18
N ALA A 114 -6.06 -5.01 -15.53
CA ALA A 114 -6.10 -5.09 -14.07
C ALA A 114 -4.71 -4.91 -13.44
N ALA A 115 -3.67 -5.51 -14.04
CA ALA A 115 -2.29 -5.37 -13.61
C ALA A 115 -1.76 -3.93 -13.64
N VAL A 116 -2.36 -3.05 -14.45
CA VAL A 116 -1.99 -1.64 -14.57
C VAL A 116 -2.93 -0.73 -13.78
N VAL A 117 -4.24 -0.89 -13.97
CA VAL A 117 -5.26 0.00 -13.40
C VAL A 117 -5.33 -0.14 -11.88
N VAL A 118 -5.29 -1.36 -11.34
CA VAL A 118 -5.40 -1.57 -9.88
C VAL A 118 -4.28 -0.87 -9.12
N PRO A 119 -2.98 -1.13 -9.36
CA PRO A 119 -1.93 -0.48 -8.57
C PRO A 119 -1.88 1.04 -8.74
N LEU A 120 -2.23 1.56 -9.92
CA LEU A 120 -2.26 3.02 -10.18
C LEU A 120 -3.51 3.69 -9.59
N GLY A 121 -4.62 2.98 -9.47
CA GLY A 121 -5.90 3.50 -8.97
C GLY A 121 -5.94 3.71 -7.46
N LEU A 122 -5.02 3.11 -6.70
CA LEU A 122 -5.04 3.14 -5.23
C LEU A 122 -4.61 4.48 -4.62
N GLY A 123 -4.01 5.37 -5.42
CA GLY A 123 -3.72 6.74 -5.03
C GLY A 123 -4.95 7.65 -5.10
N VAL A 124 -6.01 7.37 -4.34
CA VAL A 124 -7.28 8.13 -4.42
C VAL A 124 -7.07 9.64 -4.27
N LEU A 125 -6.23 10.08 -3.31
CA LEU A 125 -5.92 11.50 -3.14
C LEU A 125 -5.22 12.10 -4.37
N PHE A 126 -4.38 11.35 -5.07
CA PHE A 126 -3.79 11.83 -6.33
C PHE A 126 -4.88 12.05 -7.38
N TRP A 127 -5.80 11.09 -7.55
CA TRP A 127 -6.88 11.21 -8.52
C TRP A 127 -7.90 12.29 -8.17
N LEU A 128 -8.09 12.62 -6.89
CA LEU A 128 -8.92 13.74 -6.46
C LEU A 128 -8.22 15.09 -6.63
N VAL A 129 -6.93 15.18 -6.30
CA VAL A 129 -6.17 16.43 -6.35
C VAL A 129 -5.74 16.78 -7.77
N MET A 130 -5.50 15.79 -8.65
CA MET A 130 -5.03 16.03 -10.01
C MET A 130 -5.99 16.90 -10.84
N PRO A 131 -7.32 16.66 -10.89
CA PRO A 131 -8.24 17.54 -11.58
C PRO A 131 -8.26 18.96 -11.01
N ILE A 132 -8.18 19.11 -9.69
CA ILE A 132 -8.14 20.42 -9.03
C ILE A 132 -6.89 21.20 -9.46
N ARG A 133 -5.72 20.54 -9.45
CA ARG A 133 -4.46 21.17 -9.90
C ARG A 133 -4.45 21.44 -11.40
N ALA A 134 -5.06 20.58 -12.21
CA ALA A 134 -5.21 20.81 -13.65
C ALA A 134 -6.05 22.06 -13.93
N LEU A 135 -7.17 22.25 -13.21
CA LEU A 135 -8.00 23.45 -13.32
C LEU A 135 -7.24 24.72 -12.87
N ARG A 136 -6.47 24.64 -11.78
CA ARG A 136 -5.62 25.76 -11.33
C ARG A 136 -4.53 26.10 -12.35
N ALA A 137 -3.88 25.09 -12.92
CA ALA A 137 -2.87 25.27 -13.96
C ALA A 137 -3.44 25.99 -15.20
N LEU A 138 -4.69 25.69 -15.58
CA LEU A 138 -5.41 26.36 -16.66
C LEU A 138 -5.88 27.77 -16.28
N GLY A 139 -6.19 28.02 -15.01
CA GLY A 139 -6.69 29.30 -14.50
C GLY A 139 -5.64 30.40 -14.28
N GLY A 140 -4.34 30.09 -14.47
CA GLY A 140 -3.24 31.08 -14.38
C GLY A 140 -2.96 31.66 -12.99
N GLN A 141 -3.69 31.25 -11.96
CA GLN A 141 -3.47 31.68 -10.58
C GLN A 141 -2.38 30.81 -9.95
N HIS A 142 -1.14 31.31 -10.02
CA HIS A 142 0.09 30.72 -9.46
C HIS A 142 0.52 29.37 -10.09
N GLY A 143 1.80 29.27 -10.45
CA GLY A 143 2.47 28.02 -10.87
C GLY A 143 2.23 27.52 -12.31
N GLY A 144 1.02 27.65 -12.87
CA GLY A 144 0.73 27.13 -14.21
C GLY A 144 1.03 25.63 -14.34
N MET A 145 1.81 25.21 -15.34
CA MET A 145 2.23 23.79 -15.47
C MET A 145 3.06 23.28 -14.28
N SER A 146 3.66 24.17 -13.47
CA SER A 146 4.39 23.73 -12.28
C SER A 146 3.47 23.06 -11.25
N GLU A 147 2.18 23.44 -11.20
CA GLU A 147 1.18 22.80 -10.33
C GLU A 147 1.04 21.30 -10.62
N LEU A 148 1.11 20.93 -11.90
CA LEU A 148 1.04 19.54 -12.34
C LEU A 148 2.38 18.82 -12.13
N VAL A 149 3.51 19.48 -12.44
CA VAL A 149 4.84 18.90 -12.24
C VAL A 149 5.08 18.55 -10.77
N GLU A 150 4.58 19.36 -9.84
CA GLU A 150 4.67 19.11 -8.41
C GLU A 150 4.01 17.80 -7.96
N LEU A 151 2.94 17.33 -8.62
CA LEU A 151 2.31 16.04 -8.30
C LEU A 151 3.23 14.84 -8.56
N PHE A 152 4.20 15.02 -9.45
CA PHE A 152 5.19 14.00 -9.82
C PHE A 152 6.57 14.32 -9.24
N ARG A 153 6.70 15.43 -8.49
CA ARG A 153 7.98 15.90 -7.97
C ARG A 153 8.38 15.09 -6.75
N LEU A 154 9.14 14.03 -7.02
CA LEU A 154 9.79 13.21 -5.99
C LEU A 154 11.17 13.75 -5.58
N THR A 155 11.64 14.84 -6.21
CA THR A 155 12.97 15.47 -6.02
C THR A 155 12.98 16.97 -6.37
N PRO A 156 13.90 17.79 -5.82
CA PRO A 156 14.84 17.51 -4.73
C PRO A 156 14.13 17.63 -3.38
N LEU A 157 14.68 16.92 -2.39
CA LEU A 157 14.19 16.89 -1.02
C LEU A 157 15.11 17.79 -0.17
N ASP A 158 15.01 19.10 -0.37
CA ASP A 158 15.62 20.08 0.53
C ASP A 158 14.83 20.13 1.86
N ILE A 159 15.38 20.79 2.89
CA ILE A 159 14.75 20.88 4.22
C ILE A 159 13.30 21.40 4.13
N PRO A 160 12.98 22.44 3.33
CA PRO A 160 11.61 22.88 3.12
C PRO A 160 10.69 21.79 2.54
N THR A 161 11.15 21.07 1.52
CA THR A 161 10.37 20.01 0.89
C THR A 161 10.21 18.81 1.83
N ALA A 162 11.25 18.43 2.57
CA ALA A 162 11.18 17.41 3.60
C ALA A 162 10.22 17.79 4.74
N ARG A 163 10.21 19.07 5.16
CA ARG A 163 9.24 19.58 6.15
C ARG A 163 7.81 19.54 5.62
N ALA A 164 7.59 19.85 4.34
CA ALA A 164 6.30 19.69 3.69
C ALA A 164 5.88 18.21 3.62
N PHE A 165 6.81 17.29 3.38
CA PHE A 165 6.55 15.85 3.42
C PHE A 165 6.23 15.29 4.82
N LEU A 166 6.63 16.01 5.88
CA LEU A 166 6.34 15.67 7.27
C LEU A 166 5.05 16.33 7.80
N SER A 167 4.38 17.18 7.02
CA SER A 167 3.06 17.68 7.38
C SER A 167 1.97 16.80 6.79
N ASP A 168 0.94 16.49 7.59
CA ASP A 168 -0.12 15.50 7.27
C ASP A 168 -0.81 15.74 5.92
N PHE A 169 -0.89 17.00 5.48
CA PHE A 169 -1.49 17.41 4.21
C PHE A 169 -0.48 17.90 3.16
N GLY A 170 0.82 17.96 3.48
CA GLY A 170 1.87 18.45 2.59
C GLY A 170 2.62 17.36 1.82
N SER A 171 2.43 16.07 2.16
CA SER A 171 2.99 14.98 1.37
C SER A 171 2.40 14.99 -0.04
N VAL A 172 3.26 15.09 -1.05
CA VAL A 172 2.87 15.04 -2.47
C VAL A 172 2.01 13.79 -2.70
N PRO A 173 0.75 13.94 -3.17
CA PRO A 173 -0.08 12.79 -3.49
C PRO A 173 0.51 12.17 -4.75
N PHE A 174 1.32 11.11 -4.61
CA PHE A 174 1.81 10.34 -5.74
C PHE A 174 0.94 9.09 -5.89
N PHE A 175 0.60 8.68 -7.12
CA PHE A 175 -0.33 7.58 -7.34
C PHE A 175 0.18 6.22 -6.82
N LEU A 176 1.51 6.02 -6.73
CA LEU A 176 2.13 4.84 -6.11
C LEU A 176 2.57 5.04 -4.65
N ASN A 177 2.17 6.15 -4.02
CA ASN A 177 2.62 6.50 -2.67
C ASN A 177 2.35 5.38 -1.65
N LYS A 178 1.24 4.65 -1.81
CA LYS A 178 0.83 3.55 -0.93
C LYS A 178 1.80 2.36 -0.91
N PHE A 179 2.65 2.23 -1.93
CA PHE A 179 3.67 1.18 -2.00
C PHE A 179 5.08 1.72 -1.73
N MET A 180 5.30 3.02 -1.94
CA MET A 180 6.60 3.67 -1.71
C MET A 180 6.80 4.10 -0.25
N VAL A 181 5.73 4.37 0.48
CA VAL A 181 5.73 4.68 1.93
C VAL A 181 5.42 3.38 2.68
N GLY A 182 6.30 3.01 3.60
CA GLY A 182 6.25 1.76 4.33
C GLY A 182 5.03 1.70 5.26
N THR A 183 3.98 0.98 4.85
CA THR A 183 2.72 0.87 5.61
C THR A 183 2.14 -0.54 5.42
N ALA A 184 1.27 -0.96 6.34
CA ALA A 184 0.58 -2.26 6.23
C ALA A 184 -0.53 -2.28 5.15
N TYR A 185 -0.85 -1.13 4.55
CA TYR A 185 -2.04 -0.97 3.71
C TYR A 185 -1.97 -1.77 2.41
N GLY A 186 -0.80 -1.81 1.75
CA GLY A 186 -0.61 -2.59 0.52
C GLY A 186 -0.83 -4.09 0.73
N LEU A 187 -0.41 -4.63 1.88
CA LEU A 187 -0.64 -6.02 2.25
C LEU A 187 -2.13 -6.30 2.48
N ALA A 188 -2.84 -5.41 3.18
CA ALA A 188 -4.27 -5.57 3.42
C ALA A 188 -5.09 -5.54 2.11
N LEU A 189 -4.75 -4.64 1.18
CA LEU A 189 -5.39 -4.59 -0.14
C LEU A 189 -5.09 -5.84 -0.98
N THR A 190 -3.88 -6.37 -0.89
CA THR A 190 -3.51 -7.64 -1.52
C THR A 190 -4.37 -8.78 -0.95
N GLY A 191 -4.49 -8.85 0.37
CA GLY A 191 -5.37 -9.80 1.06
C GLY A 191 -6.82 -9.69 0.62
N LEU A 192 -7.35 -8.48 0.47
CA LEU A 192 -8.70 -8.24 -0.06
C LEU A 192 -8.89 -8.84 -1.47
N VAL A 193 -7.98 -8.62 -2.41
CA VAL A 193 -8.13 -9.17 -3.78
C VAL A 193 -8.04 -10.69 -3.79
N ILE A 194 -7.10 -11.26 -3.02
CA ILE A 194 -6.98 -12.71 -2.86
C ILE A 194 -8.25 -13.30 -2.27
N TYR A 195 -8.79 -12.66 -1.23
CA TYR A 195 -10.03 -13.05 -0.58
C TYR A 195 -11.22 -13.05 -1.55
N LEU A 196 -11.42 -11.96 -2.29
CA LEU A 196 -12.51 -11.86 -3.28
C LEU A 196 -12.37 -12.95 -4.35
N GLY A 197 -11.16 -13.16 -4.86
CA GLY A 197 -10.90 -14.20 -5.85
C GLY A 197 -11.12 -15.62 -5.30
N ALA A 198 -10.86 -15.85 -4.02
CA ALA A 198 -11.15 -17.13 -3.37
C ALA A 198 -12.65 -17.32 -3.11
N LEU A 199 -13.33 -16.29 -2.60
CA LEU A 199 -14.76 -16.30 -2.31
C LEU A 199 -15.60 -16.54 -3.57
N VAL A 200 -15.28 -15.84 -4.65
CA VAL A 200 -15.99 -15.98 -5.93
C VAL A 200 -15.82 -17.40 -6.50
N ARG A 201 -14.65 -18.03 -6.32
CA ARG A 201 -14.41 -19.43 -6.72
C ARG A 201 -15.14 -20.42 -5.82
N PHE A 202 -15.25 -20.13 -4.52
CA PHE A 202 -16.04 -20.93 -3.58
C PHE A 202 -17.53 -20.91 -3.95
N ILE A 203 -18.09 -19.72 -4.22
CA ILE A 203 -19.49 -19.55 -4.62
C ILE A 203 -19.78 -20.33 -5.91
N GLU A 204 -18.87 -20.32 -6.88
CA GLU A 204 -19.03 -21.10 -8.11
C GLU A 204 -18.96 -22.61 -7.86
N ARG A 205 -17.95 -23.05 -7.10
CA ARG A 205 -17.69 -24.46 -6.83
C ARG A 205 -17.33 -24.62 -5.36
N PRO A 206 -18.31 -24.96 -4.52
CA PRO A 206 -18.09 -25.10 -3.08
C PRO A 206 -17.07 -26.20 -2.79
N ARG A 207 -15.84 -25.79 -2.48
CA ARG A 207 -14.71 -26.66 -2.12
C ARG A 207 -14.01 -26.08 -0.90
N LEU A 208 -13.33 -26.92 -0.12
CA LEU A 208 -12.57 -26.45 1.02
C LEU A 208 -11.37 -25.57 0.61
N THR A 209 -10.76 -25.85 -0.55
CA THR A 209 -9.51 -25.21 -0.97
C THR A 209 -9.59 -23.68 -1.06
N PRO A 210 -10.61 -23.06 -1.69
CA PRO A 210 -10.71 -21.60 -1.69
C PRO A 210 -10.94 -21.02 -0.28
N LEU A 211 -11.63 -21.72 0.63
CA LEU A 211 -11.80 -21.27 2.01
C LEU A 211 -10.47 -21.25 2.78
N LEU A 212 -9.59 -22.22 2.53
CA LEU A 212 -8.22 -22.24 3.10
C LEU A 212 -7.35 -21.07 2.60
N VAL A 213 -7.71 -20.44 1.48
CA VAL A 213 -7.06 -19.22 0.99
C VAL A 213 -7.76 -17.97 1.54
N ALA A 214 -9.10 -17.97 1.55
CA ALA A 214 -9.91 -16.85 2.00
C ALA A 214 -9.72 -16.55 3.50
N ALA A 215 -9.74 -17.57 4.36
CA ALA A 215 -9.66 -17.36 5.80
C ALA A 215 -8.35 -16.69 6.26
N PRO A 216 -7.16 -17.13 5.82
CA PRO A 216 -5.92 -16.41 6.12
C PRO A 216 -5.87 -15.00 5.52
N ALA A 217 -6.37 -14.82 4.30
CA ALA A 217 -6.40 -13.51 3.65
C ALA A 217 -7.27 -12.51 4.43
N LEU A 218 -8.45 -12.95 4.92
CA LEU A 218 -9.32 -12.17 5.79
C LEU A 218 -8.66 -11.84 7.12
N PHE A 219 -8.14 -12.87 7.81
CA PHE A 219 -7.48 -12.70 9.09
C PHE A 219 -6.32 -11.71 9.02
N LEU A 220 -5.41 -11.89 8.05
CA LEU A 220 -4.27 -11.01 7.87
C LEU A 220 -4.69 -9.58 7.51
N SER A 221 -5.71 -9.40 6.67
CA SER A 221 -6.24 -8.07 6.37
C SER A 221 -6.83 -7.38 7.60
N LEU A 222 -7.55 -8.10 8.48
CA LEU A 222 -8.04 -7.56 9.75
C LEU A 222 -6.88 -7.12 10.65
N MET A 223 -5.81 -7.92 10.73
CA MET A 223 -4.65 -7.62 11.57
C MET A 223 -3.78 -6.49 11.01
N PHE A 224 -3.68 -6.37 9.69
CA PHE A 224 -2.88 -5.33 9.03
C PHE A 224 -3.61 -3.99 8.94
N HIS A 225 -4.90 -4.01 8.62
CA HIS A 225 -5.68 -2.79 8.44
C HIS A 225 -7.18 -3.03 8.74
N PRO A 226 -7.66 -2.73 9.96
CA PRO A 226 -9.01 -3.06 10.40
C PRO A 226 -10.11 -2.58 9.46
N VAL A 227 -10.00 -1.38 8.87
CA VAL A 227 -11.01 -0.89 7.90
C VAL A 227 -11.13 -1.80 6.68
N VAL A 228 -10.02 -2.32 6.15
CA VAL A 228 -10.04 -3.21 4.99
C VAL A 228 -10.64 -4.56 5.40
N GLY A 229 -10.17 -5.11 6.53
CA GLY A 229 -10.69 -6.38 7.05
C GLY A 229 -12.19 -6.34 7.39
N LEU A 230 -12.66 -5.29 8.07
CA LEU A 230 -14.08 -5.09 8.38
C LEU A 230 -14.92 -4.90 7.11
N THR A 231 -14.38 -4.22 6.09
CA THR A 231 -15.04 -4.16 4.77
C THR A 231 -15.21 -5.55 4.18
N MET A 232 -14.21 -6.43 4.31
CA MET A 232 -14.31 -7.81 3.83
C MET A 232 -15.36 -8.62 4.59
N VAL A 233 -15.42 -8.48 5.92
CA VAL A 233 -16.45 -9.10 6.77
C VAL A 233 -17.84 -8.65 6.30
N ALA A 234 -18.06 -7.34 6.18
CA ALA A 234 -19.34 -6.76 5.76
C ALA A 234 -19.78 -7.23 4.37
N VAL A 235 -18.87 -7.25 3.39
CA VAL A 235 -19.15 -7.74 2.02
C VAL A 235 -19.50 -9.23 2.01
N SER A 236 -19.04 -9.98 3.01
CA SER A 236 -19.28 -11.43 3.12
C SER A 236 -20.57 -11.77 3.87
N GLY A 237 -21.24 -10.79 4.47
CA GLY A 237 -22.42 -11.01 5.31
C GLY A 237 -22.11 -11.72 6.62
N LEU A 238 -20.87 -11.61 7.11
CA LEU A 238 -20.42 -12.11 8.41
C LEU A 238 -20.56 -11.06 9.51
#